data_AF-A0A5Q2RQS0-F1
#
_entry.id   AF-A0A5Q2RQS0-F1
#
_cell.length_a   1.000
_cell.length_b   1.000
_cell.length_c   1.000
_cell.angle_alpha   90.00
_cell.angle_beta   90.00
_cell.angle_gamma   90.00
#
_symmetry.space_group_name_H-M   'P 1'
#
loop_
_entity.id
_entity.type
_entity.pdbx_description
1 polymer ?
#
loop_
_entity_poly.entity_id
_entity_poly.type
_entity_poly.pdbx_seq_one_letter_code
_entity_poly.pdbx_strand_id
1 'polypeptide(L)'
;MSPRRPRPGIWALVLLGVLLFCSLMLTIVVSMAIWPGEAKLTAPLFCDDARPDAYVVRDTYNVRPGETSMNFTLYCVGKRGDFDEVGWLRPTLALWAGHTVLLVLVAVVPLLIGRMRRGRRAIDEPPPTGSPFV
;
A
#
# COMPACT_ATOMS: atom_id res chain seq x y z
N MET A 1 1.60 -41.23 11.10
CA MET A 1 2.13 -39.86 10.85
C MET A 1 1.01 -38.85 11.10
N SER A 2 1.04 -38.15 12.23
CA SER A 2 0.03 -37.12 12.55
C SER A 2 0.38 -35.82 11.81
N PRO A 3 -0.51 -35.26 10.97
CA PRO A 3 -0.25 -33.98 10.33
C PRO A 3 -0.26 -32.89 11.40
N ARG A 4 0.91 -32.28 11.65
CA ARG A 4 1.03 -31.09 12.49
C ARG A 4 0.18 -30.00 11.84
N ARG A 5 -1.03 -29.76 12.38
CA ARG A 5 -1.85 -28.61 12.00
C ARG A 5 -0.99 -27.37 12.21
N PRO A 6 -0.69 -26.60 11.16
CA PRO A 6 0.19 -25.48 11.30
C PRO A 6 -0.48 -24.43 12.19
N ARG A 7 0.29 -23.87 13.13
CA ARG A 7 -0.20 -22.89 14.08
C ARG A 7 -0.79 -21.70 13.29
N PRO A 8 -2.05 -21.33 13.51
CA PRO A 8 -2.72 -20.29 12.70
C PRO A 8 -1.99 -18.94 12.74
N GLY A 9 -1.24 -18.65 13.81
CA GLY A 9 -0.42 -17.44 13.92
C GLY A 9 0.76 -17.37 12.95
N ILE A 10 1.38 -18.50 12.58
CA ILE A 10 2.53 -18.50 11.65
C ILE A 10 2.03 -18.15 10.24
N TRP A 11 0.91 -18.72 9.81
CA TRP A 11 0.31 -18.40 8.51
C TRP A 11 -0.18 -16.95 8.42
N ALA A 12 -0.74 -16.41 9.50
CA ALA A 12 -1.15 -15.00 9.55
C ALA A 12 0.06 -14.06 9.38
N LEU A 13 1.19 -14.36 10.04
CA LEU A 13 2.43 -13.59 9.89
C LEU A 13 3.02 -13.69 8.49
N VAL A 14 3.01 -14.88 7.88
CA VAL A 14 3.46 -15.07 6.50
C VAL A 14 2.58 -14.28 5.53
N LEU A 15 1.25 -14.33 5.68
CA LEU A 15 0.34 -13.57 4.83
C LEU A 15 0.52 -12.05 5.00
N LEU A 16 0.73 -11.58 6.24
CA LEU A 16 1.05 -10.18 6.49
C LEU A 16 2.36 -9.77 5.81
N GLY A 17 3.40 -10.59 5.94
CA GLY A 17 4.70 -10.35 5.29
C GLY A 17 4.59 -10.30 3.77
N VAL A 18 3.85 -11.23 3.16
CA VAL A 18 3.60 -11.25 1.71
C VAL A 18 2.82 -9.99 1.29
N LEU A 19 1.79 -9.60 2.05
CA LEU A 19 1.00 -8.40 1.75
C LEU A 19 1.86 -7.13 1.80
N LEU A 20 2.69 -6.98 2.83
CA LEU A 20 3.61 -5.84 2.96
C LEU A 20 4.64 -5.82 1.83
N PHE A 21 5.18 -6.99 1.47
CA PHE A 21 6.15 -7.10 0.37
C PHE A 21 5.52 -6.77 -0.99
N CYS A 22 4.35 -7.33 -1.30
CA CYS A 22 3.62 -7.01 -2.52
C CYS A 22 3.25 -5.52 -2.57
N SER A 23 2.83 -4.94 -1.45
CA SER A 23 2.55 -3.50 -1.33
C SER A 23 3.79 -2.66 -1.62
N LEU A 24 4.94 -3.04 -1.05
CA LEU A 24 6.21 -2.34 -1.28
C LEU A 24 6.63 -2.41 -2.75
N MET A 25 6.59 -3.60 -3.35
CA MET A 25 6.93 -3.78 -4.76
C MET A 25 5.99 -3.01 -5.68
N LEU A 26 4.68 -3.07 -5.42
CA LEU A 26 3.68 -2.28 -6.15
C LEU A 26 4.00 -0.80 -6.03
N THR A 27 4.27 -0.33 -4.81
CA THR A 27 4.61 1.08 -4.56
C THR A 27 5.83 1.48 -5.38
N ILE A 28 6.91 0.69 -5.41
CA ILE A 28 8.12 1.00 -6.19
C ILE A 28 7.84 1.04 -7.70
N VAL A 29 7.07 0.10 -8.23
CA VAL A 29 6.78 0.01 -9.67
C VAL A 29 5.84 1.14 -10.11
N VAL A 30 4.73 1.32 -9.39
CA VAL A 30 3.76 2.40 -9.63
C VAL A 30 4.45 3.74 -9.48
N SER A 31 5.30 3.84 -8.45
CA SER A 31 6.13 5.00 -8.25
C SER A 31 6.95 5.32 -9.51
N MET A 32 7.81 4.42 -9.97
CA MET A 32 8.66 4.71 -11.13
C MET A 32 7.88 5.07 -12.41
N ALA A 33 6.67 4.54 -12.59
CA ALA A 33 5.85 4.77 -13.77
C ALA A 33 4.98 6.05 -13.71
N ILE A 34 4.48 6.43 -12.53
CA ILE A 34 3.44 7.47 -12.33
C ILE A 34 3.93 8.66 -11.46
N TRP A 35 5.20 8.63 -11.04
CA TRP A 35 5.82 9.42 -9.96
C TRP A 35 5.48 10.91 -9.83
N PRO A 36 5.50 11.75 -10.89
CA PRO A 36 5.27 13.19 -10.68
C PRO A 36 3.80 13.51 -10.35
N GLY A 37 2.86 12.62 -10.68
CA GLY A 37 1.43 12.82 -10.39
C GLY A 37 1.05 12.39 -8.97
N GLU A 38 1.50 11.22 -8.53
CA GLU A 38 1.14 10.68 -7.22
C GLU A 38 1.81 11.40 -6.06
N ALA A 39 3.08 11.81 -6.21
CA ALA A 39 3.76 12.56 -5.15
C ALA A 39 3.08 13.93 -4.91
N LYS A 40 2.47 14.54 -5.94
CA LYS A 40 1.63 15.74 -5.76
C LYS A 40 0.36 15.48 -4.94
N LEU A 41 -0.19 14.26 -4.94
CA LEU A 41 -1.32 13.94 -4.06
C LEU A 41 -0.93 13.92 -2.58
N THR A 42 0.35 13.71 -2.29
CA THR A 42 0.88 13.80 -0.91
C THR A 42 1.24 15.23 -0.49
N ALA A 43 1.21 16.19 -1.42
CA ALA A 43 1.48 17.61 -1.15
C ALA A 43 0.69 18.20 0.03
N PRO A 44 -0.64 18.07 0.13
CA PRO A 44 -1.39 18.64 1.26
C PRO A 44 -1.03 18.03 2.62
N LEU A 45 -0.33 16.89 2.65
CA LEU A 45 0.13 16.28 3.90
C LEU A 45 1.47 16.86 4.38
N PHE A 46 2.26 17.44 3.47
CA PHE A 46 3.65 17.83 3.74
C PHE A 46 3.94 19.31 3.49
N CYS A 47 3.16 19.98 2.65
CA CYS A 47 3.29 21.40 2.38
C CYS A 47 2.41 22.20 3.34
N ASP A 48 3.00 23.22 3.95
CA ASP A 48 2.34 24.16 4.86
C ASP A 48 1.61 25.27 4.06
N ASP A 49 0.65 25.96 4.67
CA ASP A 49 -0.15 27.01 4.04
C ASP A 49 0.70 28.19 3.53
N ALA A 50 1.88 28.38 4.11
CA ALA A 50 2.86 29.37 3.65
C ALA A 50 3.51 29.00 2.30
N ARG A 51 3.55 27.70 1.95
CA ARG A 51 4.20 27.14 0.76
C ARG A 51 3.32 26.08 0.09
N PRO A 52 2.15 26.47 -0.47
CA PRO A 52 1.13 25.53 -0.93
C PRO A 52 1.48 24.83 -2.25
N ASP A 53 2.40 25.39 -3.03
CA ASP A 53 2.65 24.91 -4.38
C ASP A 53 3.68 23.78 -4.38
N ALA A 54 3.22 22.54 -4.65
CA ALA A 54 4.09 21.37 -4.66
C ALA A 54 4.65 21.04 -6.05
N TYR A 55 5.98 20.96 -6.12
CA TYR A 55 6.71 20.56 -7.31
C TYR A 55 7.52 19.30 -7.04
N VAL A 56 7.45 18.36 -7.97
CA VAL A 56 8.26 17.15 -7.96
C VAL A 56 9.30 17.32 -9.05
N VAL A 57 10.55 17.47 -8.66
CA VAL A 57 11.66 17.69 -9.59
C VAL A 57 12.41 16.38 -9.75
N ARG A 58 12.69 16.01 -11.01
CA ARG A 58 13.55 14.87 -11.34
C ARG A 58 14.96 15.36 -11.61
N ASP A 59 15.83 15.17 -10.64
CA ASP A 59 17.25 15.47 -10.78
C ASP A 59 17.95 14.28 -11.43
N THR A 60 18.59 14.53 -12.57
CA THR A 60 19.32 13.49 -13.31
C THR A 60 20.81 13.77 -13.21
N TYR A 61 21.57 12.85 -12.62
CA TYR A 61 23.01 12.98 -12.40
C TYR A 61 23.77 11.95 -13.24
N ASN A 62 24.85 12.40 -13.86
CA ASN A 62 25.80 11.53 -14.56
C ASN A 62 27.01 11.31 -13.66
N VAL A 63 26.91 10.36 -12.74
CA VAL A 63 27.93 10.14 -11.69
C VAL A 63 29.21 9.54 -12.30
N ARG A 64 29.07 8.77 -13.38
CA ARG A 64 30.15 8.17 -14.16
C ARG A 64 29.81 8.19 -15.65
N PRO A 65 30.80 8.13 -16.56
CA PRO A 65 30.53 7.98 -17.98
C PRO A 65 29.71 6.71 -18.23
N GLY A 66 28.50 6.87 -18.78
CA GLY A 66 27.58 5.77 -19.06
C GLY A 66 26.60 5.40 -17.94
N GLU A 67 26.64 6.08 -16.78
CA GLU A 67 25.72 5.86 -15.67
C GLU A 67 24.79 7.06 -15.48
N THR A 68 23.48 6.84 -15.67
CA THR A 68 22.44 7.85 -15.44
C THR A 68 21.72 7.50 -14.14
N SER A 69 21.95 8.28 -13.09
CA SER A 69 21.19 8.18 -11.84
C SER A 69 20.07 9.22 -11.84
N MET A 70 18.86 8.81 -11.46
CA MET A 70 17.72 9.71 -11.32
C MET A 70 17.29 9.73 -9.87
N ASN A 71 17.27 10.92 -9.27
CA ASN A 71 16.61 11.14 -7.99
C ASN A 71 15.40 12.04 -8.23
N PHE A 72 14.44 11.92 -7.35
CA PHE A 72 13.26 12.73 -7.43
C PHE A 72 12.93 13.31 -6.06
N THR A 73 12.68 14.61 -6.02
CA THR A 73 12.55 15.35 -4.77
C THR A 73 11.28 16.19 -4.80
N LEU A 74 10.53 16.16 -3.70
CA LEU A 74 9.35 17.00 -3.52
C LEU A 74 9.76 18.31 -2.83
N TYR A 75 9.40 19.41 -3.48
CA TYR A 75 9.61 20.78 -3.00
C TYR A 75 8.27 21.47 -2.80
N CYS A 76 8.11 22.13 -1.65
CA CYS A 76 6.98 23.01 -1.37
C CYS A 76 7.44 24.45 -1.59
N VAL A 77 6.77 25.18 -2.48
CA VAL A 77 7.17 26.53 -2.91
C VAL A 77 6.11 27.54 -2.46
N GLY A 78 6.59 28.66 -1.92
CA GLY A 78 5.79 29.80 -1.50
C GLY A 78 5.71 30.88 -2.57
N LYS A 79 4.74 31.79 -2.41
CA LYS A 79 4.49 32.88 -3.37
C LYS A 79 5.68 33.84 -3.57
N ARG A 80 6.65 33.83 -2.65
CA ARG A 80 7.86 34.67 -2.72
C ARG A 80 9.05 33.93 -3.32
N GLY A 81 8.86 32.71 -3.81
CA GLY A 81 9.94 31.86 -4.33
C GLY A 81 10.80 31.22 -3.24
N ASP A 82 10.39 31.35 -1.96
CA ASP A 82 10.95 30.53 -0.89
C ASP A 82 10.49 29.08 -1.07
N PHE A 83 11.41 28.13 -0.89
CA PHE A 83 11.12 26.71 -1.06
C PHE A 83 11.62 25.92 0.13
N ASP A 84 10.94 24.82 0.41
CA ASP A 84 11.31 23.85 1.42
C ASP A 84 11.42 22.46 0.78
N GLU A 85 12.48 21.74 1.14
CA GLU A 85 12.77 20.42 0.60
C GLU A 85 12.20 19.35 1.52
N VAL A 86 11.17 18.65 1.05
CA VAL A 86 10.56 17.54 1.81
C VAL A 86 11.38 16.26 1.63
N GLY A 87 12.12 16.14 0.54
CA GLY A 87 12.91 14.96 0.17
C GLY A 87 12.07 13.87 -0.53
N TRP A 88 12.68 12.70 -0.73
CA TRP A 88 12.06 11.57 -1.43
C TRP A 88 11.39 10.56 -0.48
N LEU A 89 11.94 10.38 0.73
CA LEU A 89 11.54 9.31 1.64
C LEU A 89 10.14 9.52 2.24
N ARG A 90 9.83 10.75 2.67
CA ARG A 90 8.53 11.12 3.26
C ARG A 90 7.36 10.87 2.31
N PRO A 91 7.35 11.41 1.08
CA PRO A 91 6.28 11.13 0.12
C PRO A 91 6.22 9.65 -0.25
N THR A 92 7.36 8.96 -0.35
CA THR A 92 7.41 7.52 -0.65
C THR A 92 6.75 6.69 0.47
N LEU A 93 7.02 7.02 1.74
CA LEU A 93 6.38 6.35 2.88
C LEU A 93 4.87 6.61 2.93
N ALA A 94 4.43 7.83 2.64
CA ALA A 94 3.00 8.16 2.57
C ALA A 94 2.30 7.38 1.46
N LEU A 95 2.91 7.29 0.27
CA LEU A 95 2.39 6.47 -0.82
C LEU A 95 2.37 4.99 -0.45
N TRP A 96 3.43 4.46 0.17
CA TRP A 96 3.45 3.07 0.62
C TRP A 96 2.35 2.76 1.64
N ALA A 97 2.11 3.67 2.59
CA ALA A 97 1.01 3.55 3.53
C ALA A 97 -0.35 3.54 2.80
N GLY A 98 -0.56 4.46 1.84
CA GLY A 98 -1.78 4.52 1.03
C GLY A 98 -2.03 3.24 0.22
N HIS A 99 -1.01 2.71 -0.46
CA HIS A 99 -1.09 1.45 -1.21
C HIS A 99 -1.38 0.26 -0.29
N THR A 100 -0.78 0.23 0.90
CA THR A 100 -1.03 -0.83 1.88
C THR A 100 -2.48 -0.81 2.35
N VAL A 101 -3.02 0.38 2.67
CA VAL A 101 -4.43 0.55 3.04
C VAL A 101 -5.34 0.10 1.90
N LEU A 102 -5.04 0.51 0.66
CA LEU A 102 -5.81 0.12 -0.51
C LEU A 102 -5.84 -1.40 -0.70
N LEU A 103 -4.69 -2.08 -0.57
CA LEU A 103 -4.62 -3.54 -0.67
C LEU A 103 -5.40 -4.23 0.45
N VAL A 104 -5.36 -3.72 1.68
CA VAL A 104 -6.17 -4.25 2.78
C VAL A 104 -7.67 -4.12 2.46
N LEU A 105 -8.10 -2.96 1.96
CA LEU A 105 -9.50 -2.74 1.61
C LEU A 105 -9.98 -3.61 0.44
N VAL A 106 -9.14 -3.82 -0.58
CA VAL A 106 -9.53 -4.56 -1.79
C VAL A 106 -9.37 -6.07 -1.62
N ALA A 107 -8.35 -6.54 -0.90
CA ALA A 107 -8.08 -7.98 -0.77
C ALA A 107 -8.59 -8.55 0.56
N VAL A 108 -8.33 -7.89 1.68
CA VAL A 108 -8.60 -8.46 3.01
C VAL A 108 -10.06 -8.30 3.41
N VAL A 109 -10.65 -7.11 3.21
CA VAL A 109 -12.05 -6.85 3.60
C VAL A 109 -13.05 -7.79 2.90
N PRO A 110 -13.00 -8.03 1.57
CA PRO A 110 -13.94 -8.94 0.93
C PRO A 110 -13.75 -10.39 1.37
N LEU A 111 -12.51 -10.81 1.63
CA LEU A 111 -12.22 -12.14 2.17
C LEU A 111 -12.83 -12.31 3.57
N LEU A 112 -12.71 -11.31 4.44
CA LEU A 112 -13.32 -11.33 5.77
C LEU A 112 -14.85 -11.35 5.68
N ILE A 113 -15.45 -10.48 4.86
CA ILE A 113 -16.91 -10.45 4.65
C ILE A 113 -17.41 -11.78 4.08
N GLY A 114 -16.73 -12.33 3.07
CA GLY A 114 -17.07 -13.61 2.46
C GLY A 114 -16.99 -14.77 3.46
N ARG A 115 -15.96 -14.78 4.31
CA ARG A 115 -15.81 -15.78 5.36
C ARG A 115 -16.89 -15.66 6.44
N MET A 116 -17.21 -14.44 6.88
CA MET A 116 -18.31 -14.20 7.83
C MET A 116 -19.66 -14.62 7.26
N ARG A 117 -19.93 -14.33 5.98
CA ARG A 117 -21.17 -14.75 5.30
C ARG A 117 -21.29 -16.28 5.18
N ARG A 118 -20.19 -16.99 4.88
CA ARG A 118 -20.18 -18.47 4.87
C ARG A 118 -20.44 -19.06 6.26
N GLY A 119 -19.85 -18.48 7.31
CA GLY A 119 -20.10 -18.91 8.68
C GLY A 119 -21.56 -18.76 9.10
N ARG A 120 -22.22 -17.65 8.73
CA ARG A 120 -23.66 -17.45 8.98
C ARG A 120 -24.53 -18.46 8.23
N ARG A 121 -24.28 -18.69 6.94
CA ARG A 121 -25.03 -19.69 6.15
C ARG A 121 -24.96 -21.10 6.75
N ALA A 122 -23.82 -21.50 7.31
CA ALA A 122 -23.67 -22.81 7.94
C ALA A 122 -24.45 -22.96 9.27
N ILE A 123 -24.83 -21.84 9.90
CA ILE A 123 -25.65 -21.83 11.12
C ILE A 123 -27.15 -21.80 10.75
N ASP A 124 -27.50 -21.13 9.65
CA ASP A 124 -28.88 -20.99 9.17
C ASP A 124 -29.39 -22.24 8.42
N GLU A 125 -28.52 -23.17 8.03
CA GLU A 125 -28.92 -24.40 7.34
C GLU A 125 -29.53 -25.38 8.36
N PRO A 126 -30.86 -25.63 8.33
CA PRO A 126 -31.50 -26.54 9.26
C PRO A 126 -30.93 -27.96 9.06
N PRO A 127 -30.73 -28.73 10.14
CA PRO A 127 -30.26 -30.10 10.03
C PRO A 127 -31.17 -30.88 9.06
N PRO A 128 -30.62 -31.74 8.19
CA PRO A 128 -31.41 -32.45 7.19
C PRO A 128 -32.51 -33.25 7.88
N THR A 129 -33.75 -32.76 7.76
CA THR A 129 -34.96 -33.46 8.18
C THR A 129 -35.21 -34.59 7.20
N GLY A 130 -34.63 -35.75 7.47
CA GLY A 130 -34.83 -36.92 6.64
C GLY A 130 -33.78 -38.00 6.79
N SER A 131 -33.53 -38.49 8.01
CA SER A 131 -33.12 -39.89 8.13
C SER A 131 -34.40 -40.74 8.10
N PRO A 132 -34.66 -41.54 7.06
CA PRO A 132 -35.71 -42.55 7.14
C PRO A 132 -35.22 -43.62 8.12
N PHE A 133 -35.66 -43.51 9.37
CA PHE A 133 -35.88 -44.70 10.19
C PHE A 133 -37.22 -45.26 9.74
N VAL A 134 -37.21 -46.19 8.79
CA VAL A 134 -38.05 -47.40 8.62
C VAL A 134 -37.63 -48.05 7.30
#